data_AF-A0A1H9DUN1-F1
#
_entry.id   AF-A0A1H9DUN1-F1
#
_cell.length_a   1.000
_cell.length_b   1.000
_cell.length_c   1.000
_cell.angle_alpha   90.00
_cell.angle_beta   90.00
_cell.angle_gamma   90.00
#
_symmetry.space_group_name_H-M   'P 1'
#
loop_
_entity.id
_entity.type
_entity.pdbx_description
1 polymer ?
#
loop_
_entity_poly.entity_id
_entity_poly.type
_entity_poly.pdbx_seq_one_letter_code
_entity_poly.pdbx_strand_id
1 'polypeptide(L)' 'MLKNILKLDGTQQLSTKEQKAINGGIRADQCFANLDPATCASVGGVYRGVINGVHKCLVTRVPEEEGYQYIGCN' A
#
# COMPACT_ATOMS: atom_id res chain seq x y z
N MET A 1 -20.30 -10.60 30.94
CA MET A 1 -20.64 -9.35 30.22
C MET A 1 -19.64 -8.28 30.65
N LEU A 2 -18.66 -7.94 29.81
CA LEU A 2 -17.68 -6.90 30.14
C LEU A 2 -18.27 -5.52 29.84
N LYS A 3 -18.74 -4.84 30.90
CA LYS A 3 -19.00 -3.40 30.91
C LYS A 3 -17.69 -2.72 31.29
N ASN A 4 -16.92 -2.23 30.32
CA ASN A 4 -15.92 -1.16 30.50
C ASN A 4 -15.29 -0.84 29.15
N ILE A 5 -15.92 0.06 28.39
CA ILE A 5 -15.22 0.81 27.34
C ILE A 5 -14.66 2.04 28.04
N LEU A 6 -13.36 2.02 28.35
CA LEU A 6 -12.65 3.18 28.87
C LEU A 6 -12.67 4.26 27.78
N LYS A 7 -13.46 5.31 27.98
CA LYS A 7 -13.34 6.54 27.18
C LYS A 7 -12.11 7.28 27.69
N LEU A 8 -11.05 7.27 26.90
CA LEU A 8 -9.82 8.02 27.15
C LEU A 8 -10.01 9.42 26.53
N ASP A 9 -10.24 10.44 27.37
CA ASP A 9 -10.23 11.83 26.90
C ASP A 9 -8.84 12.16 26.34
N GLY A 10 -8.79 12.49 25.05
CA GLY A 10 -7.54 12.72 24.29
C GLY A 10 -7.28 11.73 23.15
N THR A 11 -8.09 10.67 23.00
CA THR A 11 -8.00 9.83 21.79
C THR A 11 -8.65 10.54 20.62
N GLN A 12 -7.85 11.29 19.86
CA GLN A 12 -8.28 11.86 18.59
C GLN A 12 -8.53 10.71 17.60
N GLN A 13 -9.75 10.61 17.09
CA GLN A 13 -10.07 9.66 16.03
C GLN A 13 -9.25 10.06 14.80
N LEU A 14 -8.27 9.22 14.43
CA LEU A 14 -7.47 9.44 13.24
C LEU A 14 -8.39 9.44 12.02
N SER A 15 -8.24 10.46 11.17
CA SER A 15 -8.87 10.44 9.86
C SER A 15 -8.35 9.26 9.05
N THR A 16 -9.12 8.79 8.07
CA THR A 16 -8.70 7.70 7.17
C THR A 16 -7.37 8.02 6.46
N LYS A 17 -7.07 9.30 6.26
CA LYS A 17 -5.81 9.77 5.67
C LYS A 17 -4.64 9.62 6.64
N GLU A 18 -4.81 10.02 7.90
CA GLU A 18 -3.77 9.86 8.93
C GLU A 18 -3.51 8.40 9.25
N GLN A 19 -4.57 7.60 9.31
CA GLN A 19 -4.45 6.16 9.54
C GLN A 19 -3.71 5.46 8.40
N LYS A 20 -3.94 5.87 7.14
CA LYS A 20 -3.16 5.39 5.98
C LYS A 20 -1.70 5.85 6.02
N ALA A 21 -1.43 7.08 6.45
CA ALA A 21 -0.06 7.59 6.58
C ALA A 21 0.73 6.83 7.66
N ILE A 22 0.10 6.55 8.81
CA ILE A 22 0.72 5.84 9.93
C ILE A 22 0.88 4.34 9.62
N ASN A 23 -0.11 3.71 8.99
CA ASN A 23 -0.10 2.27 8.69
C ASN A 23 0.70 1.90 7.43
N GLY A 24 1.47 2.82 6.84
CA GLY A 24 2.32 2.52 5.69
C GLY A 24 1.57 2.38 4.36
N GLY A 25 0.61 3.27 4.11
CA GLY A 25 -0.07 3.41 2.83
C GLY A 25 0.91 3.74 1.68
N ILE A 26 0.41 3.64 0.45
CA ILE A 26 1.16 3.98 -0.77
C ILE A 26 1.59 5.45 -0.70
N ARG A 27 2.89 5.74 -0.82
CA ARG A 27 3.40 7.12 -0.92
C ARG A 27 3.03 7.74 -2.27
N ALA A 28 3.07 9.07 -2.39
CA ALA A 28 2.74 9.78 -3.64
C ALA A 28 3.65 9.42 -4.83
N ASP A 29 4.83 8.87 -4.54
CA ASP A 29 5.79 8.38 -5.54
C ASP A 29 5.65 6.87 -5.80
N GLN A 30 4.65 6.20 -5.22
CA GLN A 30 4.48 4.76 -5.32
C GLN A 30 3.20 4.36 -6.05
N CYS A 31 3.26 3.22 -6.73
CA CYS A 31 2.14 2.60 -7.43
C CYS A 31 2.13 1.10 -7.15
N PHE A 32 0.95 0.49 -7.19
CA PHE A 32 0.92 -0.96 -7.37
C PHE A 32 1.11 -1.32 -8.85
N ALA A 33 1.83 -2.38 -9.13
CA ALA A 33 1.96 -3.00 -10.44
C ALA A 33 1.58 -4.48 -10.36
N ASN A 34 1.01 -5.00 -11.44
CA ASN A 34 0.73 -6.42 -11.56
C ASN A 34 1.97 -7.14 -12.11
N LEU A 35 2.91 -7.46 -11.22
CA LEU A 35 4.16 -8.13 -11.57
C LEU A 35 4.28 -9.42 -10.78
N ASP A 36 4.75 -10.48 -11.44
CA ASP A 36 5.18 -11.68 -10.73
C ASP A 36 6.32 -11.35 -9.74
N PRO A 37 6.61 -12.22 -8.76
CA PRO A 37 7.59 -11.93 -7.73
C PRO A 37 9.02 -11.68 -8.27
N ALA A 38 9.41 -12.35 -9.36
CA ALA A 38 10.76 -12.20 -9.92
C ALA A 38 10.90 -10.85 -10.62
N THR A 39 9.93 -10.47 -11.45
CA THR A 39 9.90 -9.16 -12.11
C THR A 39 9.75 -8.02 -11.10
N CYS A 40 8.97 -8.21 -10.04
CA CYS A 40 8.86 -7.23 -8.97
C CYS A 40 10.21 -6.92 -8.32
N ALA A 41 11.03 -7.95 -8.06
CA ALA A 41 12.36 -7.78 -7.50
C ALA A 41 13.33 -7.12 -8.49
N SER A 42 13.24 -7.42 -9.79
CA SER A 42 14.15 -6.84 -10.80
C SER A 42 13.96 -5.34 -10.99
N VAL A 43 12.74 -4.83 -10.84
CA VAL A 43 12.44 -3.39 -10.90
C VAL A 43 12.64 -2.66 -9.56
N GLY A 44 13.21 -3.34 -8.56
CA GLY A 44 13.41 -2.77 -7.22
C GLY A 44 12.11 -2.56 -6.42
N GLY A 45 11.04 -3.24 -6.81
CA GLY A 45 9.75 -3.21 -6.15
C GLY A 45 9.68 -4.09 -4.91
N VAL A 46 8.67 -3.84 -4.07
CA VAL A 46 8.36 -4.64 -2.89
C VAL A 46 7.14 -5.50 -3.18
N TYR A 47 7.34 -6.82 -3.21
CA TYR A 47 6.24 -7.75 -3.37
C TYR A 47 5.31 -7.70 -2.15
N ARG A 48 4.01 -7.50 -2.39
CA ARG A 48 2.99 -7.32 -1.34
C ARG A 48 2.05 -8.51 -1.19
N GLY A 49 2.02 -9.41 -2.17
CA GLY A 49 1.20 -10.63 -2.11
C GLY A 49 0.36 -10.84 -3.37
N VAL A 50 -0.56 -11.80 -3.30
CA VAL A 50 -1.55 -12.07 -4.36
C VAL A 50 -2.91 -11.56 -3.90
N ILE A 51 -3.56 -10.73 -4.72
CA ILE A 51 -4.91 -10.24 -4.47
C ILE A 51 -5.80 -10.66 -5.64
N ASN A 52 -6.86 -11.42 -5.38
CA ASN A 52 -7.75 -11.99 -6.41
C ASN A 52 -7.01 -12.78 -7.51
N GLY A 53 -5.99 -13.55 -7.13
CA GLY A 53 -5.17 -14.33 -8.08
C GLY A 53 -4.13 -13.49 -8.84
N VAL A 54 -3.99 -12.20 -8.57
CA VAL A 54 -3.04 -11.31 -9.24
C VAL A 54 -1.91 -10.91 -8.30
N HIS A 55 -0.67 -11.12 -8.72
CA HIS A 55 0.51 -10.69 -7.98
C HIS A 55 0.60 -9.16 -7.92
N LYS A 56 0.75 -8.62 -6.71
CA LYS A 56 0.83 -7.18 -6.44
C LYS A 56 2.24 -6.82 -6.00
N CYS A 57 2.85 -5.94 -6.77
CA CYS A 57 4.14 -5.34 -6.49
C CYS A 57 3.94 -3.87 -6.16
N LEU A 58 4.50 -3.38 -5.05
CA LEU A 58 4.57 -1.95 -4.79
C LEU A 58 5.89 -1.43 -5.38
N VAL A 59 5.80 -0.58 -6.39
CA VAL A 59 6.96 0.05 -7.01
C VAL A 59 6.95 1.53 -6.75
N THR A 60 8.13 2.15 -6.74
CA THR A 60 8.24 3.60 -6.95
C THR A 60 7.95 3.86 -8.42
N ARG A 61 7.21 4.91 -8.78
CA ARG A 61 6.89 5.26 -10.18
C ARG A 61 8.19 5.56 -10.94
N VAL A 62 8.78 4.54 -11.55
CA VAL A 62 9.90 4.68 -12.49
C VAL A 62 9.31 5.18 -13.82
N PRO A 63 9.86 6.23 -14.44
CA PRO A 63 9.24 6.87 -15.60
C PRO A 63 9.21 5.93 -16.82
N GLU A 64 7.98 5.67 -17.30
CA GLU A 64 7.50 5.40 -18.68
C GLU A 64 8.28 4.50 -19.67
N GLU A 65 9.41 3.88 -19.32
CA GLU A 65 10.21 3.13 -20.30
C GLU A 65 9.92 1.62 -20.38
N GLU A 66 9.13 1.04 -19.48
CA GLU A 66 8.79 -0.38 -19.55
C GLU A 66 7.29 -0.59 -19.37
N GLY A 67 6.68 -1.32 -20.31
CA GLY A 67 5.24 -1.50 -20.52
C GLY A 67 4.46 -2.21 -19.40
N TYR A 68 4.78 -1.90 -18.15
CA TYR A 68 4.12 -2.42 -16.97
C TYR A 68 2.82 -1.65 -16.69
N GLN A 69 1.74 -2.40 -16.47
CA GLN A 69 0.46 -1.81 -16.04
C GLN A 69 0.52 -1.45 -14.56
N TYR A 70 0.67 -0.16 -14.29
CA TYR A 70 0.52 0.42 -12.95
C TYR A 70 -0.97 0.61 -12.62
N ILE A 71 -1.36 0.23 -11.41
CA ILE A 71 -2.74 0.26 -10.91
C ILE A 71 -2.72 0.94 -9.55
N GLY A 72 -3.52 1.98 -9.37
CA GLY A 72 -3.62 2.65 -8.07
C GLY A 72 -2.32 3.33 -7.65
N CYS A 73 -1.91 4.32 -8.43
CA CYS A 73 -0.93 5.32 -8.00
C CYS A 73 -1.60 6.34 -7.08
N ASN A 74 -0.84 6.91 -6.15
CA ASN A 74 -1.29 7.97 -5.25
C ASN A 74 -0.79 9.35 -5.70
#